data_AF-A0A7S2XVQ9-F1
#
_entry.id   AF-A0A7S2XVQ9-F1
#
_cell.length_a   1.000
_cell.length_b   1.000
_cell.length_c   1.000
_cell.angle_alpha   90.00
_cell.angle_beta   90.00
_cell.angle_gamma   90.00
#
_symmetry.space_group_name_H-M   'P 1'
#
loop_
_entity.id
_entity.type
_entity.pdbx_description
1 polymer ?
#
loop_
_entity_poly.entity_id
_entity_poly.type
_entity_poly.pdbx_seq_one_letter_code
_entity_poly.pdbx_strand_id
1 'polypeptide(L)'
;GALQERRMAVQARCIVGLGVYEARKGNKEDAKALLEALHKSFGYQLKELSDVSSLAASLGAMVDASDEALDTIQQEVAENPDSLDAKEKLSLKLLSQGRHHDAMDVALEIVRRDRSWKDGAGPALAKKIIESLGPDNIEDTKRFRK
;
A
#
# COMPACT_ATOMS: atom_id res chain seq x y z
N GLY A 1 -0.43 -37.27 -9.56
CA GLY A 1 -1.02 -37.76 -10.83
C GLY A 1 -1.26 -36.58 -11.75
N ALA A 2 -0.97 -36.70 -13.04
CA ALA A 2 -0.88 -35.58 -14.01
C ALA A 2 -2.07 -34.59 -14.02
N LEU A 3 -3.28 -35.05 -13.66
CA LEU A 3 -4.47 -34.20 -13.52
C LEU A 3 -4.39 -33.21 -12.35
N GLN A 4 -3.81 -33.64 -11.23
CA GLN A 4 -3.65 -32.84 -10.02
C GLN A 4 -2.60 -31.74 -10.23
N GLU A 5 -1.50 -32.06 -10.93
CA GLU A 5 -0.46 -31.10 -11.29
C GLU A 5 -0.97 -30.04 -12.27
N ARG A 6 -1.74 -30.44 -13.30
CA ARG A 6 -2.40 -29.49 -14.20
C ARG A 6 -3.36 -28.56 -13.47
N ARG A 7 -4.15 -29.08 -12.52
CA ARG A 7 -5.08 -28.27 -11.74
C ARG A 7 -4.35 -27.26 -10.87
N MET A 8 -3.25 -27.66 -10.24
CA MET A 8 -2.40 -26.79 -9.43
C MET A 8 -1.79 -25.66 -10.27
N ALA A 9 -1.24 -25.97 -11.45
CA ALA A 9 -0.65 -24.97 -12.33
C ALA A 9 -1.66 -23.92 -12.81
N VAL A 10 -2.88 -24.34 -13.17
CA VAL A 10 -3.97 -23.42 -13.53
C VAL A 10 -4.37 -22.54 -12.35
N GLN A 11 -4.52 -23.13 -11.16
CA GLN A 11 -4.88 -22.37 -9.97
C GLN A 11 -3.83 -21.30 -9.62
N ALA A 12 -2.53 -21.65 -9.68
CA ALA A 12 -1.44 -20.72 -9.42
C ALA A 12 -1.44 -19.54 -10.42
N ARG A 13 -1.65 -19.83 -11.71
CA ARG A 13 -1.79 -18.81 -12.77
C ARG A 13 -2.97 -17.89 -12.55
N CYS A 14 -4.12 -18.43 -12.13
CA CYS A 14 -5.31 -17.62 -11.83
C CYS A 14 -5.05 -16.66 -10.66
N ILE A 15 -4.46 -17.13 -9.57
CA ILE A 15 -4.20 -16.31 -8.39
C ILE A 15 -3.22 -15.17 -8.71
N VAL A 16 -2.09 -15.48 -9.37
CA VAL A 16 -1.11 -14.44 -9.71
C VAL A 16 -1.68 -13.44 -10.73
N GLY A 17 -2.48 -13.91 -11.70
CA GLY A 17 -3.14 -13.05 -12.68
C GLY A 17 -4.13 -12.09 -12.05
N LEU A 18 -4.94 -12.57 -11.10
CA LEU A 18 -5.85 -11.72 -10.32
C LEU A 18 -5.07 -10.71 -9.47
N GLY A 19 -3.98 -11.13 -8.83
CA GLY A 19 -3.15 -10.21 -8.02
C GLY A 19 -2.56 -9.08 -8.86
N VAL A 20 -2.04 -9.41 -10.05
CA VAL A 20 -1.54 -8.41 -11.02
C VAL A 20 -2.65 -7.47 -11.48
N TYR A 21 -3.86 -7.99 -11.70
CA TYR A 21 -5.01 -7.17 -12.06
C TYR A 21 -5.39 -6.17 -10.95
N GLU A 22 -5.51 -6.64 -9.72
CA GLU A 22 -5.83 -5.76 -8.57
C GLU A 22 -4.73 -4.73 -8.33
N ALA A 23 -3.46 -5.11 -8.45
CA ALA A 23 -2.32 -4.20 -8.33
C ALA A 23 -2.41 -3.06 -9.36
N ARG A 24 -2.75 -3.38 -10.62
CA ARG A 24 -2.92 -2.38 -11.70
C ARG A 24 -4.12 -1.46 -11.49
N LYS A 25 -5.18 -1.97 -10.85
CA LYS A 25 -6.35 -1.18 -10.47
C LYS A 25 -6.06 -0.23 -9.29
N GLY A 26 -4.94 -0.42 -8.60
CA GLY A 26 -4.54 0.35 -7.43
C GLY A 26 -4.92 -0.31 -6.09
N ASN A 27 -5.56 -1.47 -6.13
CA ASN A 27 -5.98 -2.23 -4.96
C ASN A 27 -4.81 -3.06 -4.41
N LYS A 28 -3.82 -2.38 -3.82
CA LYS A 28 -2.57 -3.00 -3.37
C LYS A 28 -2.75 -4.02 -2.24
N GLU A 29 -3.75 -3.83 -1.38
CA GLU A 29 -4.05 -4.74 -0.27
C GLU A 29 -4.55 -6.10 -0.78
N ASP A 30 -5.54 -6.10 -1.67
CA ASP A 30 -6.04 -7.32 -2.31
C ASP A 30 -4.95 -8.02 -3.13
N ALA A 31 -4.15 -7.23 -3.86
CA ALA A 31 -3.03 -7.74 -4.62
C ALA A 31 -1.98 -8.43 -3.72
N LYS A 32 -1.70 -7.86 -2.54
CA LYS A 32 -0.79 -8.43 -1.55
C LYS A 32 -1.37 -9.69 -0.92
N ALA A 33 -2.65 -9.69 -0.55
CA ALA A 33 -3.34 -10.87 -0.02
C ALA A 33 -3.30 -12.04 -1.01
N LEU A 34 -3.47 -11.77 -2.31
CA LEU A 34 -3.36 -12.76 -3.37
C LEU A 34 -1.92 -13.28 -3.53
N LEU A 35 -0.91 -12.42 -3.43
CA LEU A 35 0.50 -12.83 -3.44
C LEU A 35 0.85 -13.72 -2.24
N GLU A 36 0.35 -13.39 -1.05
CA GLU A 36 0.52 -14.21 0.16
C GLU A 36 -0.19 -15.57 0.02
N ALA A 37 -1.42 -15.57 -0.48
CA ALA A 37 -2.18 -16.80 -0.73
C ALA A 37 -1.47 -17.71 -1.75
N LEU A 38 -0.85 -17.12 -2.78
CA LEU A 38 -0.04 -17.83 -3.76
C LEU A 38 1.18 -18.49 -3.08
N HIS A 39 1.97 -17.74 -2.31
CA HIS A 39 3.13 -18.29 -1.61
C HIS A 39 2.75 -19.38 -0.59
N LYS A 40 1.66 -19.19 0.15
CA LYS A 40 1.18 -20.16 1.15
C LYS A 40 0.68 -21.46 0.51
N SER A 41 0.01 -21.36 -0.64
CA SER A 41 -0.62 -22.52 -1.30
C SER A 41 0.37 -23.35 -2.12
N PHE A 42 1.41 -22.72 -2.67
CA PHE A 42 2.32 -23.37 -3.63
C PHE A 42 3.77 -23.42 -3.16
N GLY A 43 4.21 -22.53 -2.27
CA GLY A 43 5.54 -22.56 -1.63
C GLY A 43 6.69 -22.83 -2.62
N TYR A 44 7.43 -23.92 -2.39
CA TYR A 44 8.55 -24.35 -3.24
C TYR A 44 8.13 -24.73 -4.66
N GLN A 45 6.88 -25.17 -4.88
CA GLN A 45 6.38 -25.59 -6.19
C GLN A 45 6.25 -24.43 -7.17
N LEU A 46 6.26 -23.18 -6.69
CA LEU A 46 6.33 -22.00 -7.55
C LEU A 46 7.59 -21.98 -8.40
N LYS A 47 8.71 -22.56 -7.92
CA LYS A 47 9.96 -22.64 -8.68
C LYS A 47 9.84 -23.51 -9.93
N GLU A 48 8.96 -24.50 -9.90
CA GLU A 48 8.67 -25.39 -11.03
C GLU A 48 7.77 -24.70 -12.09
N LEU A 49 7.12 -23.59 -11.74
CA LEU A 49 6.25 -22.79 -12.59
C LEU A 49 6.91 -21.45 -12.90
N SER A 50 7.90 -21.46 -13.80
CA SER A 50 8.75 -20.28 -14.10
C SER A 50 7.95 -19.05 -14.57
N ASP A 51 6.85 -19.26 -15.29
CA ASP A 51 5.90 -18.24 -15.70
C ASP A 51 5.16 -17.62 -14.51
N VAL A 52 4.67 -18.44 -13.58
CA VAL A 52 4.00 -17.95 -12.35
C VAL A 52 4.99 -17.25 -11.44
N SER A 53 6.19 -17.81 -11.28
CA SER A 53 7.24 -17.23 -10.43
C SER A 53 7.66 -15.84 -10.90
N SER A 54 7.81 -15.63 -12.21
CA SER A 54 8.17 -14.31 -12.75
C SER A 54 7.05 -13.27 -12.57
N LEU A 55 5.79 -13.69 -12.73
CA LEU A 55 4.64 -12.83 -12.45
C LEU A 55 4.49 -12.53 -10.96
N ALA A 56 4.78 -13.49 -10.08
CA ALA A 56 4.73 -13.30 -8.63
C ALA A 56 5.80 -12.31 -8.16
N ALA A 57 7.01 -12.37 -8.72
CA ALA A 57 8.05 -11.37 -8.46
C ALA A 57 7.64 -9.98 -8.94
N SER A 58 7.05 -9.88 -10.14
CA SER A 58 6.53 -8.63 -10.69
C SER A 58 5.40 -8.05 -9.83
N LEU A 59 4.51 -8.92 -9.32
CA LEU A 59 3.46 -8.57 -8.38
C LEU A 59 4.04 -8.08 -7.05
N GLY A 60 5.03 -8.79 -6.51
CA GLY A 60 5.81 -8.38 -5.35
C GLY A 60 6.30 -6.95 -5.49
N ALA A 61 7.02 -6.63 -6.57
CA ALA A 61 7.50 -5.27 -6.83
C ALA A 61 6.39 -4.21 -6.93
N MET A 62 5.18 -4.57 -7.39
CA MET A 62 4.03 -3.65 -7.44
C MET A 62 3.42 -3.38 -6.06
N VAL A 63 3.47 -4.36 -5.15
CA VAL A 63 2.88 -4.26 -3.80
C VAL A 63 3.90 -3.88 -2.73
N ASP A 64 5.19 -4.12 -2.94
CA ASP A 64 6.32 -3.75 -2.07
C ASP A 64 6.67 -2.25 -2.09
N ALA A 65 5.72 -1.40 -2.51
CA ALA A 65 5.78 0.02 -2.15
C ALA A 65 5.47 0.16 -0.64
N SER A 66 6.47 -0.23 0.17
CA SER A 66 6.62 -0.12 1.62
C SER A 66 5.43 -0.55 2.48
N ASP A 67 5.35 -1.84 2.79
CA ASP A 67 4.58 -2.36 3.92
C ASP A 67 5.42 -2.39 5.21
N GLU A 68 6.10 -1.27 5.49
CA GLU A 68 6.77 -1.10 6.78
C GLU A 68 5.68 -1.04 7.86
N ALA A 69 5.87 -1.77 8.96
CA ALA A 69 4.88 -1.85 10.04
C ALA A 69 4.66 -0.46 10.65
N LEU A 70 3.42 -0.15 11.04
CA LEU A 70 3.10 1.17 11.59
C LEU A 70 3.95 1.48 12.82
N ASP A 71 4.15 0.51 13.71
CA ASP A 71 4.99 0.64 14.91
C ASP A 71 6.44 1.01 14.55
N THR A 72 7.00 0.41 13.50
CA THR A 72 8.35 0.73 13.02
C THR A 72 8.42 2.17 12.54
N ILE A 73 7.47 2.62 11.72
CA ILE A 73 7.43 4.00 11.22
C ILE A 73 7.20 4.99 12.38
N GLN A 74 6.35 4.65 13.35
CA GLN A 74 6.14 5.48 14.54
C GLN A 74 7.41 5.60 15.38
N GLN A 75 8.18 4.52 15.49
CA GLN A 75 9.48 4.55 16.14
C GLN A 75 10.47 5.44 15.38
N GLU A 76 10.55 5.34 14.04
CA GLU A 76 11.39 6.23 13.23
C GLU A 76 11.05 7.70 13.44
N VAL A 77 9.75 8.04 13.51
CA VAL A 77 9.27 9.40 13.81
C VAL A 77 9.61 9.81 15.24
N ALA A 78 9.51 8.89 16.22
CA ALA A 78 9.85 9.19 17.61
C ALA A 78 11.36 9.43 17.79
N GLU A 79 12.20 8.68 17.09
CA GLU A 79 13.66 8.86 17.09
C GLU A 79 14.08 10.12 16.34
N ASN A 80 13.36 10.50 15.27
CA ASN A 80 13.63 11.71 14.50
C ASN A 80 12.35 12.54 14.26
N PRO A 81 11.87 13.30 15.26
CA PRO A 81 10.60 14.04 15.19
C PRO A 81 10.59 15.15 14.12
N ASP A 82 11.75 15.63 13.70
CA ASP A 82 11.87 16.66 12.67
C ASP A 82 11.93 16.09 11.23
N SER A 83 12.00 14.76 11.09
CA SER A 83 12.08 14.11 9.78
C SER A 83 10.76 14.20 9.04
N LEU A 84 10.71 15.08 8.04
CA LEU A 84 9.56 15.21 7.15
C LEU A 84 9.37 13.96 6.28
N ASP A 85 10.46 13.25 5.95
CA ASP A 85 10.41 11.94 5.27
C ASP A 85 9.70 10.88 6.12
N ALA A 86 10.03 10.79 7.41
CA ALA A 86 9.39 9.83 8.31
C ALA A 86 7.90 10.18 8.52
N LYS A 87 7.56 11.47 8.60
CA LYS A 87 6.16 11.93 8.67
C LYS A 87 5.39 11.64 7.37
N GLU A 88 6.01 11.79 6.21
CA GLU A 88 5.38 11.43 4.93
C GLU A 88 5.04 9.93 4.90
N LYS A 89 6.01 9.07 5.26
CA LYS A 89 5.78 7.63 5.39
C LYS A 89 4.63 7.32 6.35
N LEU A 90 4.62 7.98 7.52
CA LEU A 90 3.60 7.77 8.55
C LEU A 90 2.20 8.15 8.03
N SER A 91 2.07 9.32 7.41
CA SER A 91 0.80 9.78 6.82
C SER A 91 0.30 8.81 5.75
N LEU A 92 1.18 8.31 4.87
CA LEU A 92 0.82 7.33 3.84
C LEU A 92 0.37 5.99 4.44
N LYS A 93 1.04 5.50 5.49
CA LYS A 93 0.66 4.26 6.18
C LYS A 93 -0.68 4.39 6.90
N LEU A 94 -0.91 5.52 7.58
CA LEU A 94 -2.19 5.80 8.24
C LEU A 94 -3.32 5.89 7.21
N LEU A 95 -3.07 6.53 6.06
CA LEU A 95 -4.03 6.60 4.97
C LEU A 95 -4.36 5.20 4.41
N SER A 96 -3.36 4.34 4.21
CA SER A 96 -3.60 2.97 3.72
C SER A 96 -4.39 2.11 4.71
N GLN A 97 -4.35 2.43 6.00
CA GLN A 97 -5.13 1.76 7.05
C GLN A 97 -6.53 2.37 7.24
N GLY A 98 -6.94 3.34 6.42
CA GLY A 98 -8.21 4.05 6.57
C GLY A 98 -8.26 4.99 7.78
N ARG A 99 -7.11 5.31 8.39
CA ARG A 99 -7.00 6.24 9.53
C ARG A 99 -6.88 7.68 9.02
N HIS A 100 -7.90 8.16 8.30
CA HIS A 100 -7.84 9.44 7.58
C HIS A 100 -7.59 10.66 8.47
N HIS A 101 -8.13 10.69 9.69
CA HIS A 101 -7.93 11.80 10.63
C HIS A 101 -6.46 11.89 11.07
N ASP A 102 -5.90 10.78 11.54
CA ASP A 102 -4.50 10.70 11.95
C ASP A 102 -3.56 11.00 10.78
N ALA A 103 -3.87 10.47 9.58
CA ALA A 103 -3.09 10.74 8.37
C ALA A 103 -3.08 12.24 8.02
N MET A 104 -4.22 12.92 8.20
CA MET A 104 -4.36 14.35 7.93
C MET A 104 -3.57 15.19 8.92
N ASP A 105 -3.62 14.86 10.20
CA ASP A 105 -2.87 15.60 11.23
C ASP A 105 -1.36 15.60 10.92
N VAL A 106 -0.82 14.45 10.51
CA VAL A 106 0.59 14.32 10.10
C VAL A 106 0.87 15.11 8.80
N ALA A 107 -0.01 15.04 7.80
CA ALA A 107 0.15 15.82 6.56
C ALA A 107 0.15 17.34 6.82
N LEU A 108 -0.73 17.82 7.69
CA LEU A 108 -0.78 19.23 8.09
C LEU A 108 0.46 19.64 8.89
N GLU A 109 1.05 18.73 9.66
CA GLU A 109 2.32 18.99 10.34
C GLU A 109 3.46 19.24 9.34
N ILE A 110 3.56 18.44 8.28
CA ILE A 110 4.51 18.65 7.18
C ILE A 110 4.29 20.04 6.57
N VAL A 111 3.04 20.39 6.25
CA VAL A 111 2.68 21.70 5.68
C VAL A 111 3.06 22.86 6.59
N ARG A 112 2.83 22.74 7.91
CA ARG A 112 3.18 23.76 8.90
C ARG A 112 4.68 23.93 9.04
N ARG A 113 5.46 22.86 8.88
CA ARG A 113 6.91 22.87 9.02
C ARG A 113 7.59 23.41 7.76
N ASP A 114 7.26 22.85 6.61
CA ASP A 114 7.71 23.32 5.30
C ASP A 114 6.68 22.94 4.23
N ARG A 115 5.90 23.94 3.81
CA ARG A 115 4.87 23.79 2.78
C ARG A 115 5.44 23.44 1.40
N SER A 116 6.69 23.79 1.12
CA SER A 116 7.37 23.56 -0.16
C SER A 116 8.19 22.27 -0.20
N TRP A 117 8.30 21.57 0.92
CA TRP A 117 9.05 20.33 1.04
C TRP A 117 8.64 19.31 -0.04
N LYS A 118 9.63 18.74 -0.74
CA LYS A 118 9.47 17.85 -1.91
C LYS A 118 8.46 18.37 -2.94
N ASP A 119 8.60 19.63 -3.37
CA ASP A 119 7.70 20.28 -4.35
C ASP A 119 6.24 20.33 -3.88
N GLY A 120 6.02 20.45 -2.56
CA GLY A 120 4.68 20.49 -1.98
C GLY A 120 4.05 19.11 -1.72
N ALA A 121 4.84 18.15 -1.23
CA ALA A 121 4.34 16.85 -0.84
C ALA A 121 3.30 16.91 0.30
N GLY A 122 3.47 17.82 1.27
CA GLY A 122 2.50 18.01 2.37
C GLY A 122 1.09 18.37 1.88
N PRO A 123 0.92 19.45 1.09
CA PRO A 123 -0.37 19.78 0.49
C PRO A 123 -0.93 18.67 -0.43
N ALA A 124 -0.07 17.97 -1.17
CA ALA A 124 -0.47 16.85 -2.02
C ALA A 124 -1.04 15.66 -1.21
N LEU A 125 -0.43 15.32 -0.09
CA LEU A 125 -0.93 14.31 0.84
C LEU A 125 -2.30 14.68 1.41
N ALA A 126 -2.46 15.92 1.90
CA ALA A 126 -3.74 16.40 2.41
C ALA A 126 -4.85 16.29 1.35
N LYS A 127 -4.55 16.68 0.09
CA LYS A 127 -5.48 16.52 -1.02
C LYS A 127 -5.87 15.04 -1.25
N LYS A 128 -4.88 14.14 -1.26
CA LYS A 128 -5.11 12.69 -1.44
C LYS A 128 -5.98 12.09 -0.33
N ILE A 129 -5.79 12.51 0.92
CA ILE A 129 -6.60 12.06 2.06
C ILE A 129 -8.06 12.52 1.90
N ILE A 130 -8.27 13.78 1.51
CA ILE A 130 -9.59 14.34 1.21
C ILE A 130 -10.28 13.56 0.08
N GLU A 131 -9.56 13.26 -0.99
CA GLU A 131 -10.09 12.49 -2.12
C GLU A 131 -10.48 11.05 -1.71
N SER A 132 -9.71 10.43 -0.81
CA SER A 132 -9.99 9.09 -0.30
C SER A 132 -11.24 9.00 0.58
N LEU A 133 -11.68 10.08 1.20
CA LEU A 133 -12.89 10.11 2.04
C LEU A 133 -14.18 10.09 1.21
N GLY A 134 -14.11 10.48 -0.07
CA GLY A 134 -15.24 10.53 -0.96
C GLY A 134 -16.27 11.63 -0.61
N PRO A 135 -17.32 11.77 -1.43
CA PRO A 135 -18.32 12.82 -1.29
C PRO A 135 -19.32 12.61 -0.15
N ASP A 136 -19.34 11.44 0.50
CA ASP A 136 -20.25 11.16 1.63
C ASP A 136 -19.74 11.73 2.97
N ASN A 137 -18.42 11.86 3.14
CA ASN A 137 -17.82 12.43 4.36
C ASN A 137 -17.60 13.95 4.26
N ILE A 138 -18.65 14.67 3.84
CA ILE A 138 -18.65 16.13 3.61
C ILE A 138 -18.18 16.91 4.84
N GLU A 139 -18.52 16.45 6.05
CA GLU A 139 -18.20 17.14 7.29
C GLU A 139 -16.69 17.09 7.60
N ASP A 140 -16.07 15.91 7.48
CA ASP A 140 -14.63 15.74 7.63
C ASP A 140 -13.85 16.50 6.55
N THR A 141 -14.34 16.46 5.30
CA THR A 141 -13.72 17.22 4.21
C THR A 141 -13.79 18.73 4.40
N LYS A 142 -14.86 19.23 5.02
CA LYS A 142 -15.00 20.66 5.38
C LYS A 142 -14.06 21.03 6.52
N ARG A 143 -13.90 20.13 7.51
CA ARG A 143 -13.01 20.34 8.65
C ARG A 143 -11.55 20.49 8.24
N PHE A 144 -11.09 19.69 7.28
CA PHE A 144 -9.70 19.73 6.80
C PHE A 144 -9.37 20.90 5.87
N ARG A 145 -10.37 21.58 5.32
CA ARG A 145 -10.19 22.74 4.42
C ARG A 145 -10.22 24.09 5.14
N LYS A 146 -10.51 24.10 6.43
CA LYS A 146 -10.56 25.30 7.27
C LYS A 146 -9.18 25.59 7.86
#